data_AF-A0A0D8X9I0-F1
#
_entry.id   AF-A0A0D8X9I0-F1
#
_cell.length_a   1.000
_cell.length_b   1.000
_cell.length_c   1.000
_cell.angle_alpha   90.00
_cell.angle_beta   90.00
_cell.angle_gamma   90.00
#
_symmetry.space_group_name_H-M   'P 1'
#
loop_
_entity.id
_entity.type
_entity.pdbx_description
1 polymer ?
#
loop_
_entity_poly.entity_id
_entity_poly.type
_entity_poly.pdbx_seq_one_letter_code
_entity_poly.pdbx_strand_id
1 'polypeptide(L)'
;MAGTIKVNDTLLLGPNSVGEFVPLPVKSIHRKRMPVSSVRCGQTASFALRKVTKRDVRKGMVMLDSRMNPVSCMMFEAEILILHHPTTIKPNYQAMLHIGSIRQTATLVSMTKEVLRTGDRDRVMFRFIRLPEYIRTGTRMVFREGRTKAVGTVVNVIPQSTLSQQRGKLKDKTNRACLFLVRRGGAKPITNSKMTGKKQDNKL
;
A
#
# COMPACT_ATOMS: atom_id res chain seq x y z
N MET A 1 13.40 13.38 4.54
CA MET A 1 12.80 13.68 3.21
C MET A 1 13.92 14.13 2.28
N ALA A 2 13.87 13.76 1.00
CA ALA A 2 14.93 14.04 0.03
C ALA A 2 14.32 14.41 -1.34
N GLY A 3 15.11 15.03 -2.20
CA GLY A 3 14.70 15.37 -3.57
C GLY A 3 14.47 16.86 -3.83
N THR A 4 14.10 17.16 -5.07
CA THR A 4 13.75 18.49 -5.56
C THR A 4 12.46 18.38 -6.36
N ILE A 5 11.54 19.31 -6.16
CA ILE A 5 10.26 19.38 -6.88
C ILE A 5 10.23 20.68 -7.67
N LYS A 6 9.87 20.61 -8.95
CA LYS A 6 9.73 21.75 -9.85
C LYS A 6 8.27 21.99 -10.22
N VAL A 7 7.97 23.22 -10.65
CA VAL A 7 6.66 23.54 -11.24
C VAL A 7 6.46 22.68 -12.49
N ASN A 8 5.22 22.23 -12.73
CA ASN A 8 4.81 21.31 -13.79
C ASN A 8 5.26 19.84 -13.64
N ASP A 9 5.98 19.49 -12.56
CA ASP A 9 6.25 18.09 -12.26
C ASP A 9 4.94 17.34 -11.96
N THR A 10 4.86 16.08 -12.39
CA THR A 10 3.75 15.18 -12.05
C THR A 10 4.19 14.24 -10.94
N LEU A 11 3.53 14.34 -9.78
CA LEU A 11 3.84 13.57 -8.59
C LEU A 11 2.64 12.72 -8.18
N LEU A 12 2.92 11.59 -7.53
CA LEU A 12 1.91 10.71 -6.94
C LEU A 12 1.48 11.24 -5.58
N LEU A 13 0.22 11.58 -5.41
CA LEU A 13 -0.39 11.90 -4.12
C LEU A 13 -1.09 10.67 -3.56
N GLY A 14 -0.77 10.28 -2.33
CA GLY A 14 -1.45 9.18 -1.66
C GLY A 14 -0.80 8.81 -0.33
N PRO A 15 -1.19 7.70 0.28
CA PRO A 15 -2.29 6.84 -0.16
C PRO A 15 -3.66 7.47 0.12
N ASN A 16 -4.63 7.18 -0.74
CA ASN A 16 -6.04 7.47 -0.50
C ASN A 16 -6.67 6.44 0.46
N SER A 17 -7.98 6.52 0.71
CA SER A 17 -8.68 5.58 1.60
C SER A 17 -8.64 4.12 1.15
N VAL A 18 -8.39 3.87 -0.14
CA VAL A 18 -8.28 2.54 -0.75
C VAL A 18 -6.82 2.07 -0.80
N GLY A 19 -5.86 2.93 -0.47
CA GLY A 19 -4.43 2.62 -0.52
C GLY A 19 -3.76 2.91 -1.86
N GLU A 20 -4.43 3.61 -2.78
CA GLU A 20 -3.91 3.97 -4.09
C GLU A 20 -3.25 5.35 -4.10
N PHE A 21 -2.37 5.56 -5.09
CA PHE A 21 -1.67 6.81 -5.32
C PHE A 21 -2.11 7.41 -6.65
N VAL A 22 -2.52 8.67 -6.64
CA VAL A 22 -3.07 9.37 -7.80
C VAL A 22 -2.03 10.32 -8.38
N PRO A 23 -1.73 10.25 -9.69
CA PRO A 23 -0.80 11.19 -10.34
C PRO A 23 -1.43 12.58 -10.46
N LEU A 24 -0.73 13.60 -9.99
CA LEU A 24 -1.16 14.99 -9.98
C LEU A 24 -0.04 15.93 -10.44
N PRO A 25 -0.33 16.82 -11.41
CA PRO A 25 0.62 17.84 -11.82
C PRO A 25 0.62 19.02 -10.84
N VAL A 26 1.81 19.51 -10.51
CA VAL A 26 2.04 20.70 -9.70
C VAL A 26 1.82 21.95 -10.56
N LYS A 27 0.78 22.74 -10.25
CA LYS A 27 0.43 23.97 -10.98
C LYS A 27 1.38 25.12 -10.65
N SER A 28 1.66 25.32 -9.37
CA SER A 28 2.56 26.36 -8.90
C SER A 28 3.10 26.03 -7.52
N ILE A 29 4.25 26.60 -7.19
CA ILE A 29 4.92 26.42 -5.90
C ILE A 29 5.12 27.79 -5.28
N HIS A 30 4.80 27.92 -4.00
CA HIS A 30 5.02 29.14 -3.22
C HIS A 30 5.84 28.84 -1.99
N ARG A 31 6.83 29.69 -1.70
CA ARG A 31 7.65 29.65 -0.48
C ARG A 31 7.60 31.02 0.19
N LYS A 32 7.24 31.07 1.48
CA LYS A 32 7.05 32.33 2.21
C LYS A 32 6.19 33.35 1.43
N ARG A 33 5.07 32.88 0.85
CA ARG A 33 4.14 33.65 0.00
C ARG A 33 4.71 34.15 -1.35
N MET A 34 5.95 33.81 -1.69
CA MET A 34 6.55 34.14 -2.99
C MET A 34 6.49 32.96 -3.96
N PRO A 35 6.12 33.16 -5.23
CA PRO A 35 6.17 32.09 -6.24
C PRO A 35 7.63 31.68 -6.49
N VAL A 36 7.87 30.37 -6.63
CA VAL A 36 9.20 29.81 -6.91
C VAL A 36 9.10 28.73 -7.98
N SER A 37 10.15 28.58 -8.79
CA SER A 37 10.21 27.56 -9.86
C SER A 37 10.52 26.16 -9.35
N SER A 38 11.19 26.05 -8.20
CA SER A 38 11.56 24.78 -7.60
C SER A 38 11.79 24.88 -6.09
N VAL A 39 11.69 23.75 -5.41
CA VAL A 39 11.91 23.60 -3.96
C VAL A 39 12.79 22.39 -3.73
N ARG A 40 13.79 22.55 -2.85
CA ARG A 40 14.71 21.48 -2.46
C ARG A 40 14.34 20.92 -1.09
N CYS A 41 14.86 19.73 -0.79
CA CYS A 41 14.70 19.12 0.52
C CYS A 41 15.09 20.09 1.67
N GLY A 42 14.36 19.99 2.79
CA GLY A 42 14.54 20.85 3.96
C GLY A 42 13.78 22.19 3.89
N GLN A 43 13.16 22.52 2.76
CA GLN A 43 12.37 23.74 2.61
C GLN A 43 10.86 23.47 2.79
N THR A 44 10.20 24.38 3.51
CA THR A 44 8.73 24.41 3.58
C THR A 44 8.17 25.19 2.40
N ALA A 45 7.20 24.60 1.70
CA ALA A 45 6.52 25.21 0.55
C ALA A 45 5.05 24.79 0.48
N SER A 46 4.27 25.61 -0.24
CA SER A 46 2.87 25.34 -0.57
C SER A 46 2.77 25.00 -2.06
N PHE A 47 2.10 23.90 -2.37
CA PHE A 47 1.91 23.41 -3.74
C PHE A 47 0.46 23.62 -4.15
N ALA A 48 0.23 24.25 -5.30
CA ALA A 48 -1.09 24.27 -5.92
C ALA A 48 -1.21 23.04 -6.83
N LEU A 49 -2.22 22.21 -6.60
CA LEU A 49 -2.45 20.95 -7.34
C LEU A 49 -3.66 21.10 -8.27
N ARG A 50 -3.62 20.48 -9.46
CA ARG A 50 -4.79 20.37 -10.35
C ARG A 50 -5.59 19.11 -10.02
N LYS A 51 -6.89 19.12 -10.31
CA LYS A 51 -7.80 17.94 -10.24
C LYS A 51 -7.97 17.31 -8.84
N VAL A 52 -7.69 18.06 -7.78
CA VAL A 52 -7.90 17.62 -6.39
C VAL A 52 -8.59 18.70 -5.59
N THR A 53 -9.59 18.29 -4.81
CA THR A 53 -10.30 19.19 -3.89
C THR A 53 -9.72 19.06 -2.48
N LYS A 54 -10.00 20.05 -1.63
CA LYS A 54 -9.58 20.02 -0.21
C LYS A 54 -10.13 18.79 0.55
N ARG A 55 -11.25 18.22 0.10
CA ARG A 55 -11.90 17.06 0.72
C ARG A 55 -11.11 15.76 0.47
N ASP A 56 -10.40 15.69 -0.66
CA ASP A 56 -9.63 14.52 -1.06
C ASP A 56 -8.27 14.45 -0.37
N VAL A 57 -7.83 15.55 0.27
CA VAL A 57 -6.53 15.66 0.94
C VAL A 57 -6.70 15.57 2.45
N ARG A 58 -6.02 14.60 3.07
CA ARG A 58 -5.95 14.43 4.52
C ARG A 58 -4.50 14.53 5.02
N LYS A 59 -4.34 14.86 6.30
CA LYS A 59 -3.03 14.79 6.97
C LYS A 59 -2.56 13.33 6.98
N GLY A 60 -1.30 13.10 6.65
CA GLY A 60 -0.71 11.76 6.52
C GLY A 60 -0.41 11.37 5.07
N MET A 61 -1.13 11.92 4.09
CA MET A 61 -0.76 11.80 2.66
C MET A 61 0.64 12.33 2.40
N VAL A 62 1.29 11.71 1.43
CA VAL A 62 2.60 12.07 0.91
C VAL A 62 2.52 12.32 -0.60
N MET A 63 3.38 13.22 -1.08
CA MET A 63 3.63 13.41 -2.51
C MET A 63 4.98 12.80 -2.86
N LEU A 64 4.99 11.89 -3.83
CA LEU A 64 6.17 11.09 -4.18
C LEU A 64 6.36 11.07 -5.71
N ASP A 65 7.60 10.87 -6.15
CA ASP A 65 7.90 10.63 -7.56
C ASP A 65 7.39 9.23 -7.97
N SER A 66 6.88 9.10 -9.20
CA SER A 66 6.39 7.81 -9.72
C SER A 66 7.46 6.74 -9.75
N ARG A 67 8.74 7.10 -9.92
CA ARG A 67 9.87 6.17 -9.97
C ARG A 67 10.10 5.43 -8.64
N MET A 68 9.60 5.97 -7.54
CA MET A 68 9.74 5.34 -6.21
C MET A 68 8.83 4.13 -6.03
N ASN A 69 7.86 3.91 -6.92
CA ASN A 69 6.86 2.84 -6.84
C ASN A 69 6.27 2.69 -5.42
N PRO A 70 5.66 3.74 -4.86
CA PRO A 70 5.25 3.76 -3.47
C PRO A 70 4.17 2.73 -3.19
N VAL A 71 4.27 2.10 -2.02
CA VAL A 71 3.34 1.06 -1.58
C VAL A 71 2.69 1.50 -0.27
N SER A 72 1.38 1.29 -0.19
CA SER A 72 0.62 1.56 1.03
C SER A 72 0.62 0.33 1.94
N CYS A 73 0.49 0.56 3.24
CA CYS A 73 0.45 -0.51 4.24
C CYS A 73 -0.66 -0.26 5.27
N MET A 74 -1.28 -1.35 5.71
CA MET A 74 -2.12 -1.38 6.90
C MET A 74 -1.42 -2.04 8.07
N MET A 75 -0.41 -2.88 7.80
CA MET A 75 0.35 -3.59 8.81
C MET A 75 1.83 -3.30 8.66
N PHE A 76 2.52 -3.22 9.79
CA PHE A 76 3.95 -3.05 9.82
C PHE A 76 4.54 -3.57 11.11
N GLU A 77 5.82 -3.89 11.06
CA GLU A 77 6.59 -4.36 12.18
C GLU A 77 7.46 -3.22 12.70
N ALA A 78 7.53 -3.09 14.01
CA ALA A 78 8.33 -2.07 14.65
C ALA A 78 8.97 -2.57 15.93
N GLU A 79 10.12 -2.00 16.23
CA GLU A 79 10.79 -2.18 17.51
C GLU A 79 10.43 -1.02 18.42
N ILE A 80 9.90 -1.33 19.60
CA ILE A 80 9.38 -0.33 20.54
C ILE A 80 10.10 -0.40 21.88
N LEU A 81 10.17 0.75 22.55
CA LEU A 81 10.61 0.93 23.93
C LEU A 81 9.51 1.67 24.69
N ILE A 82 8.99 1.06 25.75
CA ILE A 82 7.98 1.68 26.62
C ILE A 82 8.69 2.55 27.64
N LEU A 83 8.50 3.87 27.56
CA LEU A 83 9.13 4.83 28.49
C LEU A 83 8.33 5.01 29.77
N HIS A 84 7.00 5.07 29.63
CA HIS A 84 6.09 5.18 30.76
C HIS A 84 4.71 4.73 30.32
N HIS A 85 4.16 3.71 30.96
CA HIS A 85 2.78 3.29 30.76
C HIS A 85 2.18 2.87 32.10
N PRO A 86 1.03 3.41 32.51
CA PRO A 86 0.44 3.12 33.83
C PRO A 86 -0.11 1.69 33.95
N THR A 87 -0.34 1.02 32.82
CA THR A 87 -0.98 -0.30 32.76
C THR A 87 -0.06 -1.35 32.10
N THR A 88 -0.56 -2.56 31.88
CA THR A 88 0.16 -3.62 31.18
C THR A 88 -0.32 -3.69 29.72
N ILE A 89 0.60 -3.67 28.76
CA ILE A 89 0.29 -3.80 27.32
C ILE A 89 0.23 -5.28 26.96
N LYS A 90 -0.82 -5.65 26.22
CA LYS A 90 -1.10 -7.01 25.74
C LYS A 90 -1.54 -6.96 24.27
N PRO A 91 -1.59 -8.10 23.55
CA PRO A 91 -2.19 -8.15 22.23
C PRO A 91 -3.60 -7.54 22.24
N ASN A 92 -3.98 -6.92 21.11
CA ASN A 92 -5.18 -6.09 20.94
C ASN A 92 -5.18 -4.72 21.64
N TYR A 93 -4.10 -4.36 22.34
CA TYR A 93 -3.93 -2.99 22.82
C TYR A 93 -3.99 -1.99 21.65
N GLN A 94 -4.78 -0.93 21.82
CA GLN A 94 -4.91 0.13 20.83
C GLN A 94 -4.20 1.38 21.32
N ALA A 95 -3.44 2.01 20.44
CA ALA A 95 -2.74 3.25 20.76
C ALA A 95 -2.68 4.21 19.59
N MET A 96 -2.68 5.50 19.93
CA MET A 96 -2.45 6.59 19.00
C MET A 96 -0.98 6.66 18.56
N LEU A 97 -0.69 6.28 17.30
CA LEU A 97 0.67 6.35 16.75
C LEU A 97 0.90 7.66 15.98
N HIS A 98 2.06 8.26 16.24
CA HIS A 98 2.60 9.40 15.51
C HIS A 98 3.83 8.95 14.71
N ILE A 99 3.69 8.92 13.38
CA ILE A 99 4.75 8.50 12.45
C ILE A 99 4.94 9.60 11.41
N GLY A 100 5.92 10.48 11.64
CA GLY A 100 6.07 11.69 10.83
C GLY A 100 4.82 12.56 10.85
N SER A 101 4.15 12.73 9.70
CA SER A 101 2.90 13.47 9.56
C SER A 101 1.64 12.63 9.83
N ILE A 102 1.77 11.31 9.93
CA ILE A 102 0.66 10.39 10.17
C ILE A 102 0.28 10.42 11.65
N ARG A 103 -1.01 10.51 11.91
CA ARG A 103 -1.63 10.42 13.24
C ARG A 103 -2.78 9.44 13.14
N GLN A 104 -2.52 8.17 13.43
CA GLN A 104 -3.55 7.14 13.36
C GLN A 104 -3.47 6.12 14.51
N THR A 105 -4.64 5.69 14.98
CA THR A 105 -4.75 4.60 15.95
C THR A 105 -4.35 3.28 15.29
N ALA A 106 -3.51 2.51 15.97
CA ALA A 106 -3.12 1.17 15.56
C ALA A 106 -3.41 0.17 16.69
N THR A 107 -3.76 -1.04 16.28
CA THR A 107 -3.89 -2.20 17.17
C THR A 107 -2.59 -2.98 17.18
N LEU A 108 -2.11 -3.32 18.37
CA LEU A 108 -1.03 -4.26 18.58
C LEU A 108 -1.53 -5.67 18.25
N VAL A 109 -1.06 -6.26 17.17
CA VAL A 109 -1.50 -7.58 16.68
C VAL A 109 -0.73 -8.70 17.35
N SER A 110 0.59 -8.57 17.39
CA SER A 110 1.49 -9.56 17.98
C SER A 110 2.71 -8.90 18.58
N MET A 111 3.33 -9.61 19.52
CA MET A 111 4.50 -9.21 20.29
C MET A 111 5.26 -10.47 20.71
N THR A 112 6.54 -10.33 21.02
CA THR A 112 7.38 -11.49 21.40
C THR A 112 7.18 -11.86 22.87
N LYS A 113 7.05 -10.85 23.74
CA LYS A 113 6.77 -11.07 25.17
C LYS A 113 5.28 -11.32 25.41
N GLU A 114 4.92 -11.93 26.53
CA GLU A 114 3.51 -12.10 26.91
C GLU A 114 2.83 -10.79 27.36
N VAL A 115 3.62 -9.89 27.96
CA VAL A 115 3.21 -8.58 28.45
C VAL A 115 4.34 -7.57 28.30
N LEU A 116 4.00 -6.29 28.08
CA LEU A 116 4.97 -5.20 28.09
C LEU A 116 4.62 -4.18 29.19
N ARG A 117 5.63 -3.76 29.94
CA ARG A 117 5.57 -2.74 30.99
C ARG A 117 6.62 -1.65 30.75
N THR A 118 6.66 -0.67 31.63
CA THR A 118 7.65 0.42 31.58
C THR A 118 9.08 -0.13 31.61
N GLY A 119 9.93 0.33 30.69
CA GLY A 119 11.31 -0.12 30.52
C GLY A 119 11.47 -1.25 29.49
N ASP A 120 10.38 -1.92 29.09
CA ASP A 120 10.48 -3.02 28.14
C ASP A 120 10.75 -2.56 26.72
N ARG A 121 11.62 -3.33 26.06
CA ARG A 121 11.83 -3.29 24.62
C ARG A 121 11.33 -4.58 23.99
N ASP A 122 10.61 -4.46 22.88
CA ASP A 122 10.13 -5.62 22.12
C ASP A 122 9.93 -5.29 20.64
N ARG A 123 9.89 -6.34 19.82
CA ARG A 123 9.54 -6.30 18.40
C ARG A 123 8.08 -6.71 18.26
N VAL A 124 7.30 -5.84 17.64
CA VAL A 124 5.85 -5.94 17.63
C VAL A 124 5.27 -5.67 16.25
N MET A 125 4.10 -6.23 15.98
CA MET A 125 3.35 -5.97 14.76
C MET A 125 2.15 -5.08 15.06
N PHE A 126 2.07 -3.96 14.35
CA PHE A 126 0.94 -3.05 14.42
C PHE A 126 0.06 -3.16 13.18
N ARG A 127 -1.25 -2.96 13.37
CA ARG A 127 -2.21 -2.77 12.30
C ARG A 127 -2.95 -1.44 12.48
N PHE A 128 -2.91 -0.59 11.46
CA PHE A 128 -3.75 0.60 11.41
C PHE A 128 -5.23 0.23 11.36
N ILE A 129 -6.05 0.96 12.12
CA ILE A 129 -7.48 0.63 12.25
C ILE A 129 -8.29 1.20 11.09
N ARG A 130 -7.96 2.41 10.62
CA ARG A 130 -8.85 3.19 9.76
C ARG A 130 -8.44 3.20 8.30
N LEU A 131 -7.25 3.74 7.99
CA LEU A 131 -6.80 3.97 6.63
C LEU A 131 -5.41 3.40 6.38
N PRO A 132 -5.12 2.97 5.15
CA PRO A 132 -3.76 2.63 4.77
C PRO A 132 -2.87 3.86 4.75
N GLU A 133 -1.60 3.68 5.09
CA GLU A 133 -0.62 4.75 5.13
C GLU A 133 0.67 4.37 4.42
N TYR A 134 1.42 5.39 3.97
CA TYR A 134 2.77 5.19 3.43
C TYR A 134 3.79 5.45 4.54
N ILE A 135 4.56 4.42 4.88
CA ILE A 135 5.65 4.52 5.84
C ILE A 135 6.91 3.90 5.24
N ARG A 136 8.07 4.33 5.73
CA ARG A 136 9.37 3.77 5.34
C ARG A 136 10.01 3.06 6.52
N THR A 137 10.74 1.99 6.24
CA THR A 137 11.64 1.35 7.21
C THR A 137 12.64 2.37 7.77
N GLY A 138 12.96 2.24 9.06
CA GLY A 138 13.78 3.19 9.81
C GLY A 138 13.04 4.45 10.28
N THR A 139 11.78 4.65 9.90
CA THR A 139 11.01 5.83 10.36
C THR A 139 10.73 5.73 11.86
N ARG A 140 11.00 6.81 12.58
CA ARG A 140 10.73 6.92 14.02
C ARG A 140 9.24 7.11 14.27
N MET A 141 8.75 6.46 15.32
CA MET A 141 7.37 6.57 15.77
C MET A 141 7.28 6.85 17.27
N VAL A 142 6.20 7.51 17.67
CA VAL A 142 5.95 7.84 19.07
C VAL A 142 4.49 7.56 19.42
N PHE A 143 4.29 7.04 20.62
CA PHE A 143 2.98 6.89 21.24
C PHE A 143 2.73 8.16 22.04
N ARG A 144 1.68 8.92 21.69
CA ARG A 144 1.26 10.10 22.45
C ARG A 144 -0.23 10.01 22.77
N GLU A 145 -0.53 9.36 23.87
CA GLU A 145 -1.89 9.26 24.38
C GLU A 145 -1.89 9.34 25.91
N GLY A 146 -2.49 10.41 26.45
CA GLY A 146 -2.58 10.65 27.89
C GLY A 146 -1.22 10.55 28.61
N ARG A 147 -1.12 9.58 29.52
CA ARG A 147 0.08 9.30 30.33
C ARG A 147 1.04 8.31 29.66
N THR A 148 0.66 7.66 28.57
CA THR A 148 1.48 6.67 27.89
C THR A 148 2.52 7.34 27.00
N LYS A 149 3.79 6.98 27.22
CA LYS A 149 4.93 7.41 26.43
C LYS A 149 5.70 6.17 26.00
N ALA A 150 5.80 5.98 24.70
CA ALA A 150 6.66 4.98 24.11
C ALA A 150 7.24 5.53 22.82
N VAL A 151 8.41 5.02 22.47
CA VAL A 151 9.10 5.37 21.23
C VAL A 151 9.36 4.09 20.46
N GLY A 152 9.44 4.18 19.15
CA GLY A 152 9.75 3.04 18.32
C GLY A 152 10.35 3.41 16.99
N THR A 153 10.77 2.39 16.26
CA THR A 153 11.30 2.50 14.90
C THR A 153 10.67 1.43 14.04
N VAL A 154 10.16 1.82 12.88
CA VAL A 154 9.60 0.88 11.90
C VAL A 154 10.73 0.00 11.37
N VAL A 155 10.61 -1.31 11.52
CA VAL A 155 11.61 -2.29 11.07
C VAL A 155 11.25 -2.77 9.68
N ASN A 156 10.02 -3.27 9.51
CA ASN A 156 9.52 -3.77 8.23
C ASN A 156 8.12 -3.25 7.95
N VAL A 157 7.80 -3.11 6.66
CA VAL A 157 6.49 -2.65 6.19
C VAL A 157 5.86 -3.80 5.42
N ILE A 158 4.59 -4.10 5.69
CA ILE A 158 3.86 -5.16 4.97
C ILE A 158 3.00 -4.48 3.90
N PRO A 159 3.34 -4.65 2.60
CA PRO A 159 2.55 -4.16 1.50
C PRO A 159 1.09 -4.58 1.59
N GLN A 160 0.17 -3.62 1.53
CA GLN A 160 -1.23 -3.94 1.26
C GLN A 160 -1.40 -4.18 -0.24
N SER A 161 -2.03 -5.29 -0.61
CA SER A 161 -2.51 -5.47 -1.98
C SER A 161 -3.65 -4.48 -2.22
N THR A 162 -3.49 -3.55 -3.15
CA THR A 162 -4.60 -2.68 -3.56
C THR A 162 -5.68 -3.51 -4.26
N LEU A 163 -6.94 -3.04 -4.26
CA LEU A 163 -8.04 -3.70 -4.98
C LEU A 163 -7.72 -3.85 -6.48
N SER A 164 -7.05 -2.86 -7.05
CA SER A 164 -6.53 -2.87 -8.42
C SER A 164 -5.55 -4.03 -8.67
N GLN A 165 -4.63 -4.30 -7.73
CA GLN A 165 -3.72 -5.46 -7.80
C GLN A 165 -4.44 -6.80 -7.56
N GLN A 166 -5.46 -6.83 -6.70
CA GLN A 166 -6.26 -8.04 -6.48
C GLN A 166 -7.06 -8.43 -7.73
N ARG A 167 -7.65 -7.45 -8.44
CA ARG A 167 -8.35 -7.67 -9.72
C ARG A 167 -7.43 -8.18 -10.82
N GLY A 168 -6.19 -7.68 -10.90
CA GLY A 168 -5.18 -8.17 -11.85
C GLY A 168 -4.81 -9.65 -11.60
N LYS A 169 -4.59 -10.01 -10.32
CA LYS A 169 -4.30 -11.41 -9.93
C LYS A 169 -5.45 -12.38 -10.22
N LEU A 170 -6.71 -11.90 -10.21
CA LEU A 170 -7.86 -12.72 -10.59
C LEU A 170 -7.88 -12.98 -12.11
N LYS A 171 -7.62 -11.96 -12.93
CA LYS A 171 -7.54 -12.11 -14.40
C LYS A 171 -6.41 -13.05 -14.84
N ASP A 172 -5.24 -12.97 -14.21
CA ASP A 172 -4.12 -13.88 -14.51
C ASP A 172 -4.40 -15.34 -14.10
N LYS A 173 -5.14 -15.56 -13.01
CA LYS A 173 -5.59 -16.90 -12.62
C LYS A 173 -6.61 -17.48 -13.60
N THR A 174 -7.56 -16.66 -14.08
CA THR A 174 -8.52 -17.09 -15.12
C THR A 174 -7.82 -17.42 -16.44
N ASN A 175 -6.81 -16.64 -16.86
CA ASN A 175 -6.04 -16.92 -18.07
C ASN A 175 -5.19 -18.20 -17.95
N ARG A 176 -4.61 -18.49 -16.78
CA ARG A 176 -3.93 -19.78 -16.53
C ARG A 176 -4.89 -20.97 -16.53
N ALA A 177 -6.09 -20.83 -15.98
CA ALA A 177 -7.11 -21.89 -15.99
C ALA A 177 -7.64 -22.16 -17.41
N CYS A 178 -7.82 -21.10 -18.22
CA CYS A 178 -8.24 -21.23 -19.62
C CYS A 178 -7.17 -21.92 -20.49
N LEU A 179 -5.89 -21.60 -20.29
CA LEU A 179 -4.78 -22.23 -21.03
C LEU A 179 -4.63 -23.74 -20.73
N PHE A 180 -5.02 -24.19 -19.53
CA PHE A 180 -5.03 -25.61 -19.15
C PHE A 180 -6.18 -26.39 -19.81
N LEU A 181 -7.33 -25.74 -20.03
CA LEU A 181 -8.49 -26.36 -20.68
C LEU A 181 -8.34 -26.44 -22.21
N VAL A 182 -7.65 -25.48 -22.83
CA VAL A 182 -7.37 -25.51 -24.28
C VAL A 182 -6.41 -26.63 -24.68
N ARG A 183 -5.52 -27.08 -23.78
CA ARG A 183 -4.56 -28.16 -24.09
C ARG A 183 -5.15 -29.59 -24.08
N ARG A 184 -6.42 -29.79 -23.68
CA ARG A 184 -7.04 -31.13 -23.62
C ARG A 184 -8.20 -31.38 -24.59
N GLY A 185 -8.53 -30.43 -25.47
CA GLY A 185 -9.71 -30.53 -26.34
C GLY A 185 -9.38 -30.59 -27.83
N GLY A 186 -8.73 -31.66 -28.30
CA GLY A 186 -8.58 -31.93 -29.73
C GLY A 186 -9.78 -32.71 -30.28
N ALA A 187 -10.94 -32.06 -30.45
CA ALA A 187 -12.07 -32.63 -31.19
C ALA A 187 -11.97 -32.17 -32.66
N LYS A 188 -11.78 -33.11 -33.59
CA LYS A 188 -11.76 -32.83 -35.03
C LYS A 188 -13.19 -32.54 -35.54
N PRO A 189 -13.39 -31.54 -36.42
CA PRO A 189 -14.69 -31.29 -37.04
C PRO A 189 -15.03 -32.34 -38.11
N ILE A 190 -16.33 -32.59 -38.25
CA ILE A 190 -16.99 -33.45 -39.23
C ILE A 190 -17.07 -32.72 -40.58
N THR A 191 -16.66 -33.37 -41.67
CA THR A 191 -17.00 -32.96 -43.05
C THR A 191 -17.44 -34.16 -43.86
N ASN A 192 -18.58 -34.01 -44.55
CA ASN A 192 -19.34 -35.03 -45.23
C ASN A 192 -19.22 -34.84 -46.76
N SER A 193 -18.87 -35.86 -47.54
CA SER A 193 -19.15 -35.90 -48.99
C SER A 193 -18.95 -37.28 -49.66
N LYS A 194 -20.11 -37.87 -50.03
CA LYS A 194 -20.51 -38.59 -51.27
C LYS A 194 -19.70 -39.76 -51.90
N MET A 195 -20.41 -40.89 -52.00
CA MET A 195 -20.67 -41.81 -53.14
C MET A 195 -19.56 -42.15 -54.16
N THR A 196 -19.31 -43.46 -54.36
CA THR A 196 -19.68 -44.25 -55.56
C THR A 196 -19.30 -45.73 -55.34
N GLY A 197 -20.17 -46.67 -55.74
CA GLY A 197 -19.98 -48.12 -55.49
C GLY A 197 -19.46 -48.94 -56.68
N LYS A 198 -19.23 -50.24 -56.45
CA LYS A 198 -19.56 -51.36 -57.34
C LYS A 198 -19.10 -52.72 -56.76
N LYS A 199 -20.04 -53.67 -56.79
CA LYS A 199 -19.93 -55.07 -57.27
C LYS A 199 -18.92 -56.08 -56.65
N GLN A 200 -19.53 -57.17 -56.16
CA GLN A 200 -19.45 -58.56 -56.69
C GLN A 200 -18.86 -59.67 -55.80
N ASP A 201 -19.73 -60.67 -55.63
CA ASP A 201 -19.54 -62.13 -55.74
C ASP A 201 -19.09 -63.02 -54.56
N ASN A 202 -20.11 -63.65 -53.94
CA ASN A 202 -20.54 -65.06 -54.10
C ASN A 202 -19.75 -66.25 -53.48
N LYS A 203 -20.56 -67.26 -53.09
CA LYS A 203 -20.31 -68.67 -52.73
C LYS A 203 -19.81 -68.95 -51.31
N LEU A 204 -20.30 -69.96 -50.57
CA LEU A 204 -21.06 -71.18 -50.90
C LEU A 204 -22.03 -71.50 -49.76
#